data_AF-A0A4Q0P4X2-F1
#
_entry.id   AF-A0A4Q0P4X2-F1
#
_cell.length_a   1.000
_cell.length_b   1.000
_cell.length_c   1.000
_cell.angle_alpha   90.00
_cell.angle_beta   90.00
_cell.angle_gamma   90.00
#
_symmetry.space_group_name_H-M   'P 1'
#
loop_
_entity.id
_entity.type
_entity.pdbx_description
1 polymer ?
#
loop_
_entity_poly.entity_id
_entity_poly.type
_entity_poly.pdbx_seq_one_letter_code
_entity_poly.pdbx_strand_id
1 'polypeptide(L)' 'MSILTILITIILPPLAVAMNKGVGKDLIINIILTLLGWVPGVIHAFYVNSRG' A
#
# COMPACT_ATOMS: atom_id res chain seq x y z
N MET A 1 -10.51 4.37 6.26
CA MET A 1 -10.29 3.92 4.87
C MET A 1 -11.56 4.06 4.05
N SER A 2 -11.59 4.97 3.08
CA SER A 2 -12.73 5.12 2.15
C SER A 2 -12.73 4.01 1.09
N ILE A 3 -13.88 3.73 0.47
CA ILE A 3 -14.02 2.73 -0.60
C ILE A 3 -12.97 2.92 -1.71
N LEU A 4 -12.69 4.17 -2.06
CA LEU A 4 -11.69 4.54 -3.07
C LEU A 4 -10.29 4.06 -2.68
N THR A 5 -9.90 4.22 -1.42
CA THR A 5 -8.59 3.80 -0.92
C THR A 5 -8.44 2.28 -0.96
N ILE A 6 -9.52 1.54 -0.69
CA ILE A 6 -9.54 0.07 -0.76
C ILE A 6 -9.31 -0.39 -2.21
N LEU A 7 -10.01 0.22 -3.17
CA LEU A 7 -9.84 -0.03 -4.60
C LEU A 7 -8.40 0.25 -5.06
N ILE A 8 -7.84 1.40 -4.68
CA ILE A 8 -6.45 1.76 -5.03
C ILE A 8 -5.45 0.82 -4.34
N THR A 9 -5.71 0.38 -3.11
CA THR A 9 -4.83 -0.55 -2.37
C THR A 9 -4.71 -1.90 -3.08
N ILE A 10 -5.77 -2.37 -3.76
CA ILE A 10 -5.76 -3.62 -4.51
C ILE A 10 -5.09 -3.40 -5.88
N ILE A 11 -5.50 -2.38 -6.63
CA ILE A 11 -5.01 -2.17 -8.00
C ILE A 11 -3.54 -1.71 -8.01
N LEU A 12 -3.20 -0.76 -7.14
CA LEU A 12 -1.89 -0.13 -7.09
C LEU A 12 -1.47 0.12 -5.61
N PRO A 13 -1.09 -0.95 -4.88
CA PRO A 13 -0.75 -0.87 -3.46
C PRO A 13 0.26 0.23 -3.09
N PRO A 14 1.37 0.47 -3.82
CA PRO A 14 2.32 1.52 -3.45
C PRO A 14 1.75 2.93 -3.58
N LEU A 15 0.79 3.16 -4.48
CA LEU A 15 0.12 4.45 -4.60
C LEU A 15 -0.83 4.69 -3.42
N ALA A 16 -1.55 3.66 -2.97
CA ALA A 16 -2.40 3.79 -1.79
C ALA A 16 -1.60 4.12 -0.53
N VAL A 17 -0.41 3.52 -0.37
CA VAL A 17 0.52 3.83 0.72
C VAL A 17 1.08 5.25 0.58
N ALA A 18 1.48 5.65 -0.63
CA ALA A 18 1.95 7.01 -0.91
C ALA A 18 0.92 8.08 -0.54
N MET A 19 -0.36 7.83 -0.82
CA MET A 19 -1.43 8.78 -0.56
C MET A 19 -1.77 8.91 0.93
N ASN A 20 -1.72 7.81 1.71
CA ASN A 20 -2.07 7.86 3.13
C ASN A 20 -0.89 8.20 4.05
N LYS A 21 0.31 7.72 3.72
CA LYS A 21 1.51 7.82 4.57
C LYS A 21 2.59 8.73 4.00
N GLY A 22 2.43 9.22 2.78
CA GLY A 22 3.43 10.03 2.09
C GLY A 22 4.62 9.20 1.60
N VAL A 23 5.69 9.91 1.23
CA VAL A 23 6.95 9.29 0.77
C VAL A 23 7.81 8.96 1.98
N GLY A 24 7.95 7.66 2.27
CA GLY A 24 8.71 7.18 3.42
C GLY A 24 9.10 5.72 3.31
N LYS A 25 9.57 5.15 4.43
CA LYS A 25 10.04 3.76 4.49
C LYS A 25 8.93 2.76 4.13
N ASP A 26 7.70 3.03 4.54
CA ASP A 26 6.53 2.20 4.25
C ASP A 26 6.27 2.07 2.73
N LEU A 27 6.51 3.14 1.95
CA LEU A 27 6.36 3.16 0.49
C LEU A 27 7.44 2.31 -0.19
N ILE A 28 8.69 2.42 0.26
CA ILE A 28 9.81 1.64 -0.29
C ILE A 28 9.61 0.15 -0.01
N ILE A 29 9.22 -0.20 1.22
CA ILE A 29 8.91 -1.58 1.58
C ILE A 29 7.76 -2.11 0.73
N ASN A 30 6.71 -1.30 0.53
CA ASN A 30 5.58 -1.73 -0.29
C ASN A 30 5.97 -1.94 -1.75
N ILE A 31 6.81 -1.08 -2.34
CA ILE A 31 7.34 -1.27 -3.70
C ILE A 31 8.14 -2.57 -3.80
N ILE A 32 9.04 -2.83 -2.84
CA ILE A 32 9.84 -4.07 -2.82
C ILE A 32 8.93 -5.30 -2.71
N LEU A 33 7.95 -5.27 -1.80
CA LEU A 33 7.00 -6.36 -1.64
C LEU A 33 6.17 -6.57 -2.91
N THR A 34 5.70 -5.51 -3.55
CA THR A 34 4.91 -5.59 -4.79
C THR A 34 5.74 -6.16 -5.95
N LEU A 35 7.04 -5.87 -6.00
CA LEU A 35 7.99 -6.45 -6.96
C LEU A 35 8.30 -7.93 -6.67
N LEU A 36 8.37 -8.32 -5.40
CA LEU A 36 8.51 -9.73 -4.99
C LEU A 36 7.22 -10.54 -5.19
N GLY A 37 6.07 -9.86 -5.22
CA GLY A 37 4.78 -10.44 -5.53
C GLY A 37 3.66 -9.45 -5.20
N TRP A 38 2.62 -9.40 -6.05
CA TRP A 38 1.52 -8.47 -5.84
C TRP A 38 0.80 -8.70 -4.49
N VAL A 39 0.58 -9.96 -4.10
CA VAL A 39 -0.11 -10.34 -2.85
C VAL A 39 0.54 -9.77 -1.58
N PRO A 40 1.85 -9.98 -1.31
CA PRO A 40 2.49 -9.38 -0.13
C PRO A 40 2.48 -7.85 -0.15
N GLY A 41 2.57 -7.22 -1.33
CA GLY A 41 2.40 -5.78 -1.49
C GLY A 41 1.02 -5.29 -1.04
N VAL A 42 -0.05 -5.97 -1.47
CA VAL A 42 -1.43 -5.65 -1.07
C VAL A 42 -1.64 -5.82 0.44
N ILE A 43 -1.18 -6.93 1.04
CA ILE A 43 -1.29 -7.17 2.49
C ILE A 43 -0.60 -6.06 3.28
N HIS A 44 0.63 -5.72 2.92
CA HIS A 44 1.37 -4.65 3.58
C HIS A 44 0.69 -3.29 3.40
N ALA A 45 0.15 -3.00 2.21
CA ALA A 45 -0.54 -1.74 1.95
C ALA A 45 -1.81 -1.62 2.80
N PHE A 46 -2.59 -2.69 2.94
CA PHE A 46 -3.74 -2.74 3.87
C PHE A 46 -3.32 -2.57 5.33
N TYR A 47 -2.25 -3.23 5.75
CA TYR A 47 -1.75 -3.13 7.12
C TYR A 47 -1.28 -1.71 7.47
N VAL A 48 -0.55 -1.08 6.56
CA VAL A 48 -0.08 0.30 6.74
C VAL A 48 -1.25 1.28 6.74
N ASN A 49 -2.19 1.12 5.81
CA ASN A 49 -3.37 1.95 5.72
C ASN A 49 -4.34 1.72 6.89
N SER A 50 -4.40 0.51 7.47
CA SER A 50 -5.23 0.24 8.66
C SER A 50 -4.60 0.74 9.97
N ARG A 51 -3.31 1.11 9.95
CA ARG A 51 -2.57 1.62 11.11
C ARG A 51 -2.51 3.14 11.18
N GLY A 52 -3.31 3.83 10.36
CA GLY A 52 -3.46 5.28 10.32
C GLY A 52 -4.91 5.69 10.50
#